data_AF-A0A2V6PH44-F1
#
_entry.id   AF-A0A2V6PH44-F1
#
_cell.length_a   1.000
_cell.length_b   1.000
_cell.length_c   1.000
_cell.angle_alpha   90.00
_cell.angle_beta   90.00
_cell.angle_gamma   90.00
#
_symmetry.space_group_name_H-M   'P 1'
#
loop_
_entity.id
_entity.type
_entity.pdbx_description
1 polymer ?
#
loop_
_entity_poly.entity_id
_entity_poly.type
_entity_poly.pdbx_seq_one_letter_code
_entity_poly.pdbx_strand_id
1 'polypeptide(L)' 'MERLPGVKRADVKLETGEAKVLYDDTAQTPEKLAAAIDKLGFKASVLSVTDAATTEPPLRR' A
#
# COMPACT_ATOMS: atom_id res chain seq x y z
N MET A 1 5.56 -10.10 14.18
CA MET A 1 5.56 -9.53 12.81
C MET A 1 4.50 -10.27 12.01
N GLU A 2 3.24 -9.86 12.17
CA GLU A 2 2.12 -10.48 11.48
C GLU A 2 2.15 -10.08 10.01
N ARG A 3 2.30 -11.07 9.12
CA ARG A 3 2.26 -10.86 7.68
C ARG A 3 0.80 -10.66 7.30
N LEU A 4 0.46 -9.48 6.79
CA LEU A 4 -0.86 -9.21 6.23
C LEU A 4 -1.12 -10.15 5.04
N PRO A 5 -2.25 -10.90 5.03
CA PRO A 5 -2.58 -11.76 3.90
C PRO A 5 -2.76 -10.88 2.65
N GLY A 6 -1.99 -11.17 1.60
CA GLY A 6 -1.97 -10.39 0.35
C GLY A 6 -0.79 -9.42 0.21
N VAL A 7 0.04 -9.23 1.25
CA VAL A 7 1.30 -8.49 1.14
C VAL A 7 2.39 -9.41 0.59
N LYS A 8 2.87 -9.10 -0.63
CA LYS A 8 3.97 -9.81 -1.28
C LYS A 8 5.31 -9.43 -0.66
N ARG A 9 5.54 -8.13 -0.42
CA ARG A 9 6.79 -7.62 0.14
C ARG A 9 6.53 -6.33 0.91
N ALA A 10 7.18 -6.14 2.06
CA ALA A 10 7.18 -4.89 2.79
C ALA A 10 8.63 -4.50 3.09
N ASP A 11 9.01 -3.30 2.66
CA ASP A 11 10.33 -2.73 2.85
C ASP A 11 10.14 -1.45 3.68
N VAL A 12 10.64 -1.47 4.90
CA VAL A 12 10.45 -0.38 5.87
C VAL A 12 11.78 0.32 6.08
N LYS A 13 11.84 1.59 5.68
CA LYS A 13 12.97 2.48 5.94
C LYS A 13 12.70 3.27 7.21
N LEU A 14 13.24 2.76 8.32
CA LEU A 14 13.19 3.46 9.60
C LEU A 14 14.01 4.77 9.59
N GLU A 15 15.02 4.85 8.72
CA GLU A 15 15.87 6.04 8.55
C GLU A 15 15.07 7.27 8.08
N THR A 16 14.12 7.07 7.16
CA THR A 16 13.27 8.14 6.61
C THR A 16 11.84 8.10 7.13
N GLY A 17 11.47 7.05 7.87
CA GLY A 17 10.10 6.83 8.34
C GLY A 17 9.14 6.39 7.23
N GLU A 18 9.67 5.86 6.12
CA GLU A 18 8.88 5.47 4.95
C GLU A 18 8.75 3.95 4.84
N ALA A 19 7.58 3.45 4.45
CA ALA A 19 7.36 2.04 4.19
C ALA A 19 6.84 1.84 2.77
N LYS A 20 7.56 1.04 1.97
CA LYS A 20 7.11 0.56 0.67
C LYS A 20 6.52 -0.83 0.82
N VAL A 21 5.25 -0.97 0.50
CA VAL A 21 4.58 -2.27 0.55
C VAL A 21 4.12 -2.66 -0.84
N LEU A 22 4.63 -3.77 -1.35
CA LEU A 22 4.08 -4.48 -2.48
C LEU A 22 2.99 -5.41 -1.96
N TYR A 23 1.76 -5.10 -2.30
CA TYR A 23 0.60 -5.94 -2.09
C TYR A 23 -0.05 -6.25 -3.43
N ASP A 24 -0.92 -7.26 -3.44
CA ASP A 24 -1.73 -7.57 -4.61
C ASP A 24 -3.07 -6.83 -4.51
N ASP A 25 -3.40 -5.96 -5.47
CA ASP A 25 -4.63 -5.15 -5.43
C ASP A 25 -5.91 -6.01 -5.42
N THR A 26 -5.82 -7.24 -5.93
CA THR A 26 -6.95 -8.19 -5.91
C THR A 26 -7.22 -8.80 -4.53
N ALA A 27 -6.25 -8.75 -3.62
CA ALA A 27 -6.33 -9.36 -2.29
C ALA A 27 -6.24 -8.34 -1.14
N GLN A 28 -5.58 -7.20 -1.37
CA GLN A 28 -5.35 -6.14 -0.41
C GLN A 28 -5.52 -4.79 -1.08
N THR A 29 -6.16 -3.86 -0.38
CA THR A 29 -6.26 -2.46 -0.79
C THR A 29 -5.39 -1.60 0.13
N PRO A 30 -4.94 -0.44 -0.34
CA PRO A 30 -4.14 0.49 0.46
C PRO A 30 -4.88 0.94 1.73
N GLU A 31 -6.21 1.08 1.67
CA GLU A 31 -7.06 1.36 2.82
C GLU A 31 -7.04 0.21 3.85
N LYS A 32 -7.13 -1.05 3.40
CA LYS A 32 -7.02 -2.22 4.27
C LYS A 32 -5.66 -2.30 4.94
N LEU A 33 -4.59 -1.96 4.21
CA LEU A 33 -3.24 -1.88 4.75
C LEU A 33 -3.15 -0.85 5.86
N ALA A 34 -3.60 0.39 5.61
CA ALA A 34 -3.59 1.45 6.60
C ALA A 34 -4.42 1.09 7.84
N ALA A 35 -5.63 0.54 7.64
CA ALA A 35 -6.50 0.09 8.72
C ALA A 35 -5.90 -1.05 9.55
N ALA A 36 -5.15 -1.98 8.91
CA ALA A 36 -4.45 -3.03 9.64
C ALA A 36 -3.31 -2.46 10.49
N ILE A 37 -2.55 -1.52 9.95
CA ILE A 37 -1.44 -0.89 10.66
C ILE A 37 -1.97 -0.04 11.83
N ASP A 38 -3.09 0.68 11.63
CA ASP A 38 -3.78 1.43 12.69
C ASP A 38 -4.27 0.53 13.82
N LYS A 39 -4.85 -0.64 13.49
CA LYS A 39 -5.24 -1.66 14.47
C LYS A 39 -4.07 -2.25 15.26
N LEU A 40 -2.87 -2.24 14.69
CA LEU A 40 -1.63 -2.64 15.37
C LEU A 40 -1.06 -1.53 16.28
N GLY A 41 -1.71 -0.36 16.33
CA GLY A 41 -1.28 0.80 17.11
C GLY A 41 -0.24 1.67 16.40
N PHE A 42 -0.02 1.46 15.10
CA PHE A 42 0.86 2.28 14.29
C PHE A 42 0.03 3.14 13.33
N LYS A 43 0.22 4.47 13.35
CA LYS A 43 -0.39 5.33 12.34
C LYS A 43 0.34 5.16 11.02
N ALA A 44 -0.27 4.45 10.08
CA ALA A 44 0.16 4.46 8.68
C ALA A 44 -0.84 5.22 7.84
N SER A 45 -0.31 6.06 6.95
CA SER A 45 -1.10 6.77 5.95
C SER A 45 -0.64 6.35 4.58
N VAL A 46 -1.58 6.16 3.66
CA VAL A 46 -1.28 5.86 2.27
C VAL A 46 -0.71 7.12 1.62
N LEU A 47 0.59 7.13 1.34
CA LEU A 47 1.27 8.29 0.74
C LEU A 47 1.07 8.36 -0.77
N SER A 48 1.23 7.23 -1.45
CA SER A 48 1.00 7.11 -2.88
C SER A 48 0.81 5.65 -3.25
N VAL A 49 -0.18 5.37 -4.08
CA VAL A 49 -0.45 4.04 -4.64
C VAL A 49 -0.12 4.13 -6.12
N THR A 50 0.98 3.52 -6.51
CA THR A 50 1.32 3.35 -7.92
C THR A 50 0.64 2.09 -8.40
N ASP A 51 -0.60 2.24 -8.84
CA ASP A 51 -1.22 1.24 -9.71
C ASP A 51 -0.69 1.46 -11.12
N ALA A 52 -0.03 0.44 -11.69
CA ALA A 52 0.60 0.54 -12.99
C ALA A 52 -0.41 0.71 -14.15
N ALA A 53 -1.73 0.70 -13.89
CA ALA A 53 -2.75 0.77 -14.94
C ALA A 53 -3.43 2.14 -15.12
N THR A 54 -3.20 3.15 -14.26
CA THR A 54 -3.85 4.48 -14.45
C THR A 54 -2.87 5.50 -15.06
N THR A 55 -2.57 5.34 -16.35
CA THR A 55 -2.20 6.43 -17.27
C THR A 55 -2.73 6.07 -18.66
N GLU A 56 -4.05 5.99 -18.79
CA GLU A 56 -4.70 6.07 -20.08
C GLU A 56 -5.51 7.38 -20.12
N PRO A 57 -4.97 8.46 -20.74
CA PRO A 57 -5.75 9.66 -20.96
C PRO A 57 -6.94 9.32 -21.86
N PRO A 58 -8.15 9.85 -21.59
CA PRO A 58 -9.32 9.55 -22.40
C PRO A 58 -9.08 10.13 -23.79
N LEU A 59 -8.87 9.27 -24.80
CA LEU A 59 -8.82 9.70 -26.19
C LEU A 59 -10.20 10.25 -26.54
N ARG A 60 -10.29 11.58 -26.61
CA ARG A 60 -11.52 12.31 -26.92
C ARG A 60 -11.89 12.03 -28.39
N ARG A 61 -13.13 11.53 -28.57
CA ARG A 61 -13.80 11.13 -29.81
C ARG A 61 -13.55 12.02 -31.02
#